data_AF-A0A8X6QXI1-F1
#
_entry.id   AF-A0A8X6QXI1-F1
#
_cell.length_a   1.000
_cell.length_b   1.000
_cell.length_c   1.000
_cell.angle_alpha   90.00
_cell.angle_beta   90.00
_cell.angle_gamma   90.00
#
_symmetry.space_group_name_H-M   'P 1'
#
loop_
_entity.id
_entity.type
_entity.pdbx_description
1 polymer ?
#
loop_
_entity_poly.entity_id
_entity_poly.type
_entity_poly.pdbx_seq_one_letter_code
_entity_poly.pdbx_strand_id
1 'polypeptide(L)'
;MNFSVIPAIIALFLCVTEAFAQNDGSLSNDEILKILDCVSTSKDDLFCSDYDDCVRLLPRRAEQYYDACQIHVVSFQGKWNCENDELYGNEDNRKKIIECFELNIPEDLNENEQQSKNEFDDCVRRVGDECTEFENEQSS
;
A
#
# COMPACT_ATOMS: atom_id res chain seq x y z
N MET A 1 42.98 -53.72 -28.50
CA MET A 1 43.55 -52.36 -28.45
C MET A 1 42.43 -51.42 -28.86
N ASN A 2 41.87 -50.50 -28.07
CA ASN A 2 42.04 -50.08 -26.68
C ASN A 2 40.66 -49.66 -26.19
N PHE A 3 40.31 -50.01 -24.95
CA PHE A 3 39.19 -49.41 -24.22
C PHE A 3 39.65 -48.04 -23.70
N SER A 4 38.81 -47.01 -23.80
CA SER A 4 39.02 -45.74 -23.10
C SER A 4 37.76 -45.37 -22.30
N VAL A 5 37.86 -45.77 -21.04
CA VAL A 5 37.30 -45.29 -19.76
C VAL A 5 36.47 -43.99 -19.79
N ILE A 6 35.25 -44.07 -19.23
CA ILE A 6 34.34 -42.99 -18.79
C ILE A 6 34.82 -42.49 -17.40
N PRO A 7 34.70 -41.20 -17.01
CA PRO A 7 33.60 -40.86 -16.08
C PRO A 7 33.06 -39.42 -16.10
N ALA A 8 31.83 -39.31 -15.57
CA ALA A 8 31.32 -38.22 -14.73
C ALA A 8 30.74 -36.94 -15.36
N ILE A 9 29.39 -36.85 -15.26
CA ILE A 9 28.65 -35.82 -14.51
C ILE A 9 29.05 -34.37 -14.81
N ILE A 10 28.13 -33.58 -15.39
CA ILE A 10 27.81 -32.20 -14.96
C ILE A 10 26.43 -31.82 -15.55
N ALA A 11 25.49 -31.58 -14.63
CA ALA A 11 24.29 -30.73 -14.71
C ALA A 11 23.42 -30.85 -15.99
N LEU A 12 22.24 -31.48 -15.97
CA LEU A 12 21.09 -31.04 -15.17
C LEU A 12 21.03 -29.50 -15.06
N PHE A 13 21.05 -28.82 -16.21
CA PHE A 13 20.43 -27.50 -16.30
C PHE A 13 18.92 -27.70 -16.19
N LEU A 14 18.49 -27.79 -14.94
CA LEU A 14 17.16 -27.43 -14.52
C LEU A 14 16.87 -26.06 -15.16
N CYS A 15 16.02 -26.03 -16.19
CA CYS A 15 15.19 -24.85 -16.41
C CYS A 15 14.30 -24.75 -15.17
N VAL A 16 14.86 -24.22 -14.08
CA VAL A 16 14.08 -23.51 -13.09
C VAL A 16 13.61 -22.28 -13.87
N THR A 17 12.50 -22.43 -14.59
CA THR A 17 11.66 -21.28 -14.85
C THR A 17 11.18 -20.90 -13.47
N GLU A 18 11.96 -20.06 -12.80
CA GLU A 18 11.44 -19.22 -11.73
C GLU A 18 10.25 -18.54 -12.37
N ALA A 19 9.07 -19.06 -12.03
CA ALA A 19 7.87 -18.28 -12.10
C ALA A 19 8.14 -17.10 -11.17
N PHE A 20 8.72 -16.04 -11.72
CA PHE A 20 8.53 -14.70 -11.18
C PHE A 20 7.03 -14.45 -11.30
N ALA A 21 6.27 -15.02 -10.36
CA ALA A 21 5.07 -14.36 -9.90
C ALA A 21 5.60 -13.00 -9.44
N GLN A 22 5.49 -12.01 -10.32
CA GLN A 22 5.56 -10.62 -9.92
C GLN A 22 4.40 -10.45 -8.95
N ASN A 23 4.66 -10.73 -7.68
CA ASN A 23 3.96 -10.01 -6.64
C ASN A 23 4.45 -8.59 -6.87
N ASP A 24 3.67 -7.80 -7.60
CA ASP A 24 4.03 -6.44 -7.97
C ASP A 24 4.22 -5.55 -6.73
N GLY A 25 3.93 -6.09 -5.54
CA GLY A 25 4.10 -5.40 -4.27
C GLY A 25 3.10 -4.27 -4.15
N SER A 26 2.09 -4.18 -5.02
CA SER A 26 1.08 -3.15 -4.94
C SER A 26 0.07 -3.49 -3.85
N LEU A 27 -0.30 -2.50 -3.05
CA LEU A 27 -1.44 -2.64 -2.16
C LEU A 27 -2.74 -2.72 -2.98
N SER A 28 -3.61 -3.66 -2.63
CA SER A 28 -4.98 -3.69 -3.14
C SER A 28 -5.88 -2.71 -2.38
N ASN A 29 -6.98 -2.29 -3.00
CA ASN A 29 -7.94 -1.40 -2.35
C ASN A 29 -8.54 -2.01 -1.08
N ASP A 30 -8.81 -3.32 -1.07
CA ASP A 30 -9.31 -4.02 0.11
C ASP A 30 -8.29 -4.00 1.26
N GLU A 31 -6.98 -4.04 0.96
CA GLU A 31 -5.94 -3.89 1.98
C GLU A 31 -5.88 -2.46 2.49
N ILE A 32 -5.91 -1.45 1.60
CA ILE A 32 -5.91 -0.04 2.01
C ILE A 32 -7.13 0.27 2.88
N LEU A 33 -8.31 -0.25 2.55
CA LEU A 33 -9.53 -0.05 3.33
C LEU A 33 -9.42 -0.66 4.73
N LYS A 34 -8.89 -1.88 4.85
CA LYS A 34 -8.66 -2.49 6.18
C LYS A 34 -7.69 -1.67 7.02
N ILE A 35 -6.63 -1.14 6.41
CA ILE A 35 -5.66 -0.29 7.09
C ILE A 35 -6.32 1.00 7.55
N LEU A 36 -7.07 1.67 6.68
CA LEU A 36 -7.80 2.89 7.02
C LEU A 36 -8.85 2.66 8.11
N ASP A 37 -9.51 1.50 8.13
CA ASP A 37 -10.44 1.12 9.19
C ASP A 37 -9.71 1.00 10.52
N CYS A 38 -8.59 0.26 10.59
CA CYS A 38 -7.75 0.18 11.79
C CYS A 38 -7.33 1.58 12.26
N VAL A 39 -6.76 2.38 11.35
CA VAL A 39 -6.30 3.74 11.64
C VAL A 39 -7.45 4.58 12.22
N SER A 40 -8.65 4.47 11.65
CA SER A 40 -9.85 5.18 12.12
C SER A 40 -10.32 4.70 13.50
N THR A 41 -10.27 3.40 13.78
CA THR A 41 -10.78 2.81 15.03
C THR A 41 -9.78 2.89 16.18
N SER A 42 -8.49 2.99 15.87
CA SER A 42 -7.40 3.12 16.85
C SER A 42 -7.57 4.30 17.81
N LYS A 43 -8.23 5.37 17.33
CA LYS A 43 -8.35 6.67 18.01
C LYS A 43 -7.00 7.30 18.39
N ASP A 44 -5.95 6.97 17.65
CA ASP A 44 -4.62 7.53 17.82
C ASP A 44 -4.31 8.52 16.69
N ASP A 45 -4.06 9.77 17.06
CA ASP A 45 -3.68 10.84 16.12
C ASP A 45 -2.37 10.56 15.40
N LEU A 46 -1.49 9.73 15.97
CA LEU A 46 -0.23 9.33 15.34
C LEU A 46 -0.49 8.52 14.08
N PHE A 47 -1.35 7.49 14.13
CA PHE A 47 -1.64 6.66 12.96
C PHE A 47 -2.30 7.46 11.84
N CYS A 48 -3.15 8.43 12.18
CA CYS A 48 -3.75 9.31 11.17
C CYS A 48 -2.74 10.29 10.58
N SER A 49 -1.80 10.79 11.38
CA SER A 49 -0.69 11.59 10.86
C SER A 49 0.25 10.77 9.97
N ASP A 50 0.58 9.55 10.37
CA ASP A 50 1.49 8.68 9.64
C ASP A 50 0.88 8.24 8.31
N TYR A 51 -0.43 7.97 8.28
CA TYR A 51 -1.13 7.72 7.02
C TYR A 51 -1.12 8.94 6.10
N ASP A 52 -1.37 10.16 6.62
CA ASP A 52 -1.28 11.41 5.83
C ASP A 52 0.15 11.62 5.28
N ASP A 53 1.17 11.28 6.06
CA ASP A 53 2.56 11.34 5.63
C ASP A 53 2.88 10.28 4.56
N CYS A 54 2.25 9.10 4.61
CA CYS A 54 2.35 8.12 3.51
C CYS A 54 1.76 8.67 2.22
N VAL A 55 0.58 9.32 2.25
CA VAL A 55 -0.06 9.92 1.07
C VAL A 55 0.87 10.89 0.35
N ARG A 56 1.72 11.64 1.08
CA ARG A 56 2.71 12.56 0.52
C ARG A 56 3.88 11.89 -0.20
N LEU A 57 4.02 10.57 -0.08
CA LEU A 57 4.97 9.78 -0.87
C LEU A 57 4.43 9.44 -2.26
N LEU A 58 3.14 9.63 -2.51
CA LEU A 58 2.57 9.43 -3.83
C LEU A 58 3.29 10.32 -4.86
N PRO A 59 3.43 9.85 -6.12
CA PRO A 59 3.77 10.73 -7.22
C PRO A 59 2.88 11.96 -7.22
N ARG A 60 3.44 13.15 -7.43
CA ARG A 60 2.70 14.42 -7.37
C ARG A 60 1.39 14.41 -8.17
N ARG A 61 1.35 13.74 -9.33
CA ARG A 61 0.11 13.58 -10.12
C ARG A 61 -0.94 12.76 -9.36
N ALA A 62 -0.54 11.63 -8.80
CA ALA A 62 -1.40 10.75 -8.01
C ALA A 62 -1.85 11.42 -6.70
N GLU A 63 -0.94 12.09 -5.98
CA GLU A 63 -1.26 12.88 -4.78
C GLU A 63 -2.38 13.89 -5.05
N GLN A 64 -2.29 14.63 -6.17
CA GLN A 64 -3.32 15.60 -6.57
C GLN A 64 -4.69 14.95 -6.82
N TYR A 65 -4.73 13.74 -7.38
CA TYR A 65 -5.98 13.01 -7.54
C TYR A 65 -6.53 12.51 -6.21
N TYR A 66 -5.65 12.04 -5.32
CA TYR A 66 -6.03 11.63 -3.98
C TYR A 66 -6.66 12.81 -3.20
N ASP A 67 -6.03 13.99 -3.22
CA ASP A 67 -6.56 15.23 -2.63
C ASP A 67 -7.90 15.63 -3.25
N ALA A 68 -8.02 15.57 -4.58
CA ALA A 68 -9.27 15.89 -5.27
C ALA A 68 -10.41 14.95 -4.85
N CYS A 69 -10.11 13.66 -4.68
CA CYS A 69 -11.07 12.67 -4.21
C CYS A 69 -11.50 12.93 -2.76
N GLN A 70 -10.55 13.26 -1.87
CA GLN A 70 -10.89 13.68 -0.50
C GLN A 70 -11.84 14.89 -0.51
N ILE A 71 -11.48 15.95 -1.22
CA ILE A 71 -12.30 17.17 -1.31
C ILE A 71 -13.69 16.86 -1.87
N HIS A 72 -13.78 15.99 -2.87
CA HIS A 72 -15.06 15.61 -3.48
C HIS A 72 -15.98 14.88 -2.50
N VAL A 73 -15.44 13.96 -1.69
CA VAL A 73 -16.23 13.09 -0.82
C VAL A 73 -16.60 13.77 0.49
N VAL A 74 -15.63 14.42 1.15
CA VAL A 74 -15.81 14.95 2.51
C VAL A 74 -15.81 16.47 2.59
N SER A 75 -15.46 17.17 1.50
CA SER A 75 -15.32 18.64 1.47
C SER A 75 -14.39 19.21 2.55
N PHE A 76 -13.48 18.39 3.07
CA PHE A 76 -12.50 18.76 4.10
C PHE A 76 -11.18 19.15 3.44
N GLN A 77 -10.53 20.18 3.98
CA GLN A 77 -9.23 20.70 3.52
C GLN A 77 -8.24 20.88 4.67
N GLY A 78 -8.50 20.26 5.83
CA GLY A 78 -7.66 20.35 7.02
C GLY A 78 -6.82 19.09 7.24
N LYS A 79 -6.11 19.03 8.37
CA LYS A 79 -5.47 17.81 8.86
C LYS A 79 -6.50 16.98 9.62
N TRP A 80 -6.56 15.67 9.37
CA TRP A 80 -7.41 14.75 10.14
C TRP A 80 -6.87 14.56 11.56
N ASN A 81 -7.80 14.48 12.52
CA ASN A 81 -7.56 14.12 13.92
C ASN A 81 -8.46 12.92 14.20
N CYS A 82 -7.86 11.84 14.68
CA CYS A 82 -8.53 10.58 14.97
C CYS A 82 -8.83 10.37 16.45
N GLU A 83 -8.30 11.21 17.33
CA GLU A 83 -8.70 11.23 18.74
C GLU A 83 -10.22 11.47 18.89
N ASN A 84 -10.78 12.36 18.06
CA ASN A 84 -12.18 12.81 18.20
C ASN A 84 -13.09 12.36 17.06
N ASP A 85 -12.55 12.18 15.85
CA ASP A 85 -13.29 11.82 14.64
C ASP A 85 -12.72 10.54 14.02
N GLU A 86 -13.43 9.93 13.07
CA GLU A 86 -12.85 8.87 12.25
C GLU A 86 -12.05 9.49 11.09
N LEU A 87 -10.99 8.81 10.62
CA LEU A 87 -10.31 9.21 9.39
C LEU A 87 -11.31 9.13 8.23
N TYR A 88 -11.48 10.26 7.53
CA TYR A 88 -12.51 10.48 6.50
C TYR A 88 -13.97 10.43 7.02
N GLY A 89 -14.18 10.43 8.33
CA GLY A 89 -15.47 10.58 9.01
C GLY A 89 -16.33 9.31 9.11
N ASN A 90 -16.28 8.40 8.15
CA ASN A 90 -16.92 7.07 8.22
C ASN A 90 -16.39 6.12 7.13
N GLU A 91 -16.69 4.83 7.27
CA GLU A 91 -16.31 3.76 6.33
C GLU A 91 -16.77 4.04 4.89
N ASP A 92 -18.00 4.52 4.69
CA ASP A 92 -18.54 4.84 3.36
C ASP A 92 -17.71 5.92 2.65
N ASN A 93 -17.22 6.91 3.39
CA ASN A 93 -16.37 7.96 2.85
C ASN A 93 -14.99 7.43 2.49
N ARG A 94 -14.38 6.60 3.36
CA ARG A 94 -13.09 5.94 3.07
C ARG A 94 -13.18 5.15 1.76
N LYS A 95 -14.23 4.34 1.62
CA LYS A 95 -14.51 3.57 0.40
C LYS A 95 -14.62 4.45 -0.84
N LYS A 96 -15.43 5.51 -0.78
CA LYS A 96 -15.61 6.44 -1.91
C LYS A 96 -14.31 7.15 -2.31
N ILE A 97 -13.45 7.49 -1.34
CA ILE A 97 -12.16 8.13 -1.62
C ILE A 97 -11.24 7.16 -2.36
N ILE A 98 -11.12 5.92 -1.88
CA ILE A 98 -10.28 4.89 -2.53
C ILE A 98 -10.80 4.53 -3.92
N GLU A 99 -12.11 4.33 -4.08
CA GLU A 99 -12.73 4.10 -5.40
C GLU A 99 -12.51 5.28 -6.36
N CYS A 100 -12.65 6.52 -5.87
CA CYS A 100 -12.36 7.70 -6.67
C CYS A 100 -10.89 7.75 -7.08
N PHE A 101 -9.96 7.43 -6.17
CA PHE A 101 -8.53 7.48 -6.46
C PHE A 101 -8.12 6.43 -7.49
N GLU A 102 -8.60 5.19 -7.36
CA GLU A 102 -8.37 4.11 -8.33
C GLU A 102 -8.80 4.51 -9.76
N LEU A 103 -9.95 5.17 -9.90
CA LEU A 103 -10.47 5.59 -11.19
C LEU A 103 -9.69 6.75 -11.83
N ASN A 104 -8.88 7.48 -11.07
CA ASN A 104 -8.22 8.70 -11.52
C ASN A 104 -6.69 8.64 -11.49
N ILE A 105 -6.09 7.56 -10.95
CA ILE A 105 -4.64 7.41 -10.94
C ILE A 105 -4.11 7.28 -12.38
N PRO A 106 -3.01 7.97 -12.75
CA PRO A 106 -2.44 7.81 -14.09
C PRO A 106 -1.96 6.38 -14.34
N GLU A 107 -2.40 5.77 -15.45
CA GLU A 107 -1.92 4.43 -15.87
C GLU A 107 -0.47 4.47 -16.41
N ASP A 108 0.04 5.67 -16.72
CA ASP A 108 1.31 5.91 -17.41
C ASP A 108 2.41 6.42 -16.47
N LEU A 109 2.54 5.84 -15.28
CA LEU A 109 3.61 6.20 -14.35
C LEU A 109 4.98 5.86 -14.95
N ASN A 110 5.90 6.83 -14.94
CA ASN A 110 7.31 6.55 -15.28
C ASN A 110 8.03 5.83 -14.12
N GLU A 111 9.26 5.38 -14.33
CA GLU A 111 10.02 4.61 -13.32
C GLU A 111 10.13 5.30 -11.95
N ASN A 112 10.35 6.62 -11.92
CA ASN A 112 10.42 7.37 -10.66
C ASN A 112 9.05 7.47 -9.98
N GLU A 113 7.99 7.66 -10.77
CA GLU A 113 6.62 7.69 -10.23
C GLU A 113 6.21 6.30 -9.72
N GLN A 114 6.59 5.23 -10.41
CA GLN A 114 6.37 3.87 -9.94
C GLN A 114 7.14 3.61 -8.62
N GLN A 115 8.37 4.09 -8.51
CA GLN A 115 9.13 3.98 -7.26
C GLN A 115 8.43 4.72 -6.12
N SER A 116 7.99 5.96 -6.32
CA SER A 116 7.24 6.72 -5.31
C SER A 116 5.92 6.03 -4.93
N LYS A 117 5.22 5.40 -5.89
CA LYS A 117 4.03 4.59 -5.58
C LYS A 117 4.40 3.38 -4.69
N ASN A 118 5.52 2.71 -4.98
CA ASN A 118 5.96 1.58 -4.16
C ASN A 118 6.35 2.04 -2.74
N GLU A 119 6.98 3.21 -2.60
CA GLU A 119 7.30 3.82 -1.29
C GLU A 119 6.02 4.17 -0.51
N PHE A 120 4.98 4.66 -1.19
CA PHE A 120 3.64 4.81 -0.61
C PHE A 120 3.08 3.47 -0.14
N ASP A 121 3.11 2.44 -0.98
CA ASP A 121 2.53 1.13 -0.64
C ASP A 121 3.23 0.51 0.59
N ASP A 122 4.56 0.59 0.65
CA ASP A 122 5.35 0.11 1.79
C ASP A 122 5.09 0.92 3.07
N CYS A 123 4.92 2.24 2.95
CA CYS A 123 4.58 3.11 4.07
C CYS A 123 3.21 2.74 4.66
N VAL A 124 2.19 2.62 3.79
CA VAL A 124 0.82 2.29 4.22
C VAL A 124 0.76 0.92 4.88
N ARG A 125 1.49 -0.08 4.35
CA ARG A 125 1.61 -1.39 5.00
C ARG A 125 2.17 -1.28 6.41
N ARG A 126 3.28 -0.56 6.59
CA ARG A 126 3.90 -0.38 7.91
C ARG A 126 2.93 0.25 8.91
N VAL A 127 2.21 1.30 8.51
CA VAL A 127 1.19 1.94 9.35
C VAL A 127 0.08 0.94 9.72
N GLY A 128 -0.35 0.11 8.76
CA GLY A 128 -1.34 -0.94 9.00
C GLY A 128 -0.88 -2.02 9.97
N ASP A 129 0.36 -2.48 9.84
CA ASP A 129 0.96 -3.48 10.73
C ASP A 129 1.07 -2.92 12.16
N GLU A 130 1.61 -1.72 12.32
CA GLU A 130 1.77 -1.04 13.62
C GLU A 130 0.41 -0.77 14.29
N CYS A 131 -0.60 -0.35 13.51
CA CYS A 131 -1.96 -0.15 14.01
C CYS A 131 -2.59 -1.46 14.50
N THR A 132 -2.41 -2.55 13.74
CA THR A 132 -2.94 -3.86 14.10
C THR A 132 -2.30 -4.38 15.39
N GLU A 133 -0.98 -4.20 15.55
CA GLU A 133 -0.29 -4.53 16.80
C GLU A 133 -0.86 -3.74 17.98
N PHE A 134 -1.06 -2.43 17.81
CA PHE A 134 -1.64 -1.56 18.83
C PHE A 134 -3.06 -1.98 19.27
N GLU A 135 -3.96 -2.32 18.33
CA GLU A 135 -5.31 -2.78 18.68
C GLU A 135 -5.31 -4.11 19.46
N ASN A 136 -4.38 -5.00 19.13
CA ASN A 136 -4.23 -6.28 19.83
C ASN A 136 -3.72 -6.10 21.27
N GLU A 137 -2.83 -5.14 21.50
CA GLU A 137 -2.34 -4.80 22.83
C GLU A 137 -3.43 -4.18 23.72
N GLN A 138 -4.29 -3.32 23.15
CA GLN A 138 -5.41 -2.74 23.89
C GLN A 138 -6.53 -3.73 24.22
N SER A 139 -6.62 -4.83 23.48
CA SER A 139 -7.64 -5.87 23.66
C SER A 139 -7.24 -6.96 24.66
N SER A 140 -6.01 -6.92 25.18
CA SER A 140 -5.39 -7.91 26.08
C SER A 140 -5.46 -7.50 27.55
#